data_AF-A0A0K0DV87-F1
#
_entry.id   AF-A0A0K0DV87-F1
#
_cell.length_a   1.000
_cell.length_b   1.000
_cell.length_c   1.000
_cell.angle_alpha   90.00
_cell.angle_beta   90.00
_cell.angle_gamma   90.00
#
_symmetry.space_group_name_H-M   'P 1'
#
loop_
_entity.id
_entity.type
_entity.pdbx_description
1 polymer ?
#
loop_
_entity_poly.entity_id
_entity_poly.type
_entity_poly.pdbx_seq_one_letter_code
_entity_poly.pdbx_strand_id
1 'polypeptide(L)'
;MISNDSKAKWNFPIPYYIDNYVSHLLVDSALHMIEKETCIKFKKYKKMKASMSEIRYYYGYRCSSPIGKQGKGIWQSISIGEGCFYHEHSRYDRDKYIYFAYKNIDKDYHINFEKVSKKDSNTFDVPFDFGSIMMYERRTTSINGGDTMISRDYRYQYTYGIGDQVSYGDVKMLNYYYCSEKCRTKINCKNGGYQDPNNCNKCKCVKGFIGPLCNILSLPTNECGQSRLYSTYKVKELITA
;
A
#
# COMPACT_ATOMS: atom_id res chain seq x y z
N MET A 1 0.23 4.52 -5.02
CA MET A 1 -0.45 5.75 -5.48
C MET A 1 -1.41 5.43 -6.62
N ILE A 2 -2.57 6.09 -6.69
CA ILE A 2 -3.58 5.91 -7.74
C ILE A 2 -3.78 7.23 -8.47
N SER A 3 -3.80 7.19 -9.80
CA SER A 3 -4.08 8.38 -10.64
C SER A 3 -5.56 8.75 -10.59
N ASN A 4 -5.86 10.05 -10.60
CA ASN A 4 -7.22 10.57 -10.75
C ASN A 4 -7.76 10.50 -12.19
N ASP A 5 -6.91 10.21 -13.18
CA ASP A 5 -7.35 10.11 -14.56
C ASP A 5 -8.05 8.76 -14.83
N SER A 6 -9.35 8.82 -15.15
CA SER A 6 -10.13 7.64 -15.54
C SER A 6 -9.55 6.88 -16.73
N LYS A 7 -8.83 7.54 -17.64
CA LYS A 7 -8.16 6.90 -18.80
C LYS A 7 -6.93 6.10 -18.38
N ALA A 8 -6.36 6.40 -17.22
CA ALA A 8 -5.24 5.68 -16.62
C ALA A 8 -5.70 4.41 -15.86
N LYS A 9 -7.00 4.10 -15.85
CA LYS A 9 -7.54 2.88 -15.23
C LYS A 9 -7.26 1.65 -16.09
N TRP A 10 -6.80 0.58 -15.44
CA TRP A 10 -6.57 -0.70 -16.10
C TRP A 10 -7.88 -1.49 -16.32
N ASN A 11 -7.93 -2.23 -17.42
CA ASN A 11 -8.93 -3.26 -17.66
C ASN A 11 -8.38 -4.61 -17.21
N PHE A 12 -9.25 -5.50 -16.75
CA PHE A 12 -8.85 -6.80 -16.22
C PHE A 12 -9.22 -7.95 -17.16
N PRO A 13 -8.39 -9.01 -17.24
CA PRO A 13 -7.10 -9.14 -16.56
C PRO A 13 -6.02 -8.23 -17.16
N ILE A 14 -5.16 -7.66 -16.33
CA ILE A 14 -3.98 -6.87 -16.73
C ILE A 14 -2.95 -7.84 -17.32
N PRO A 15 -2.64 -7.75 -18.62
CA PRO A 15 -1.67 -8.65 -19.18
C PRO A 15 -0.25 -8.19 -18.82
N TYR A 16 0.65 -9.14 -18.55
CA TYR A 16 2.03 -8.85 -18.17
C TYR A 16 3.03 -9.84 -18.75
N TYR A 17 4.27 -9.38 -18.90
CA TYR A 17 5.44 -10.14 -19.33
C TYR A 17 6.61 -9.85 -18.39
N ILE A 18 7.46 -10.85 -18.17
CA ILE A 18 8.66 -10.75 -17.32
C ILE A 18 9.88 -11.08 -18.18
N ASP A 19 10.86 -10.18 -18.20
CA ASP A 19 12.14 -10.40 -18.85
C ASP A 19 13.02 -11.40 -18.08
N ASN A 20 13.96 -12.06 -18.78
CA ASN A 20 14.78 -13.15 -18.26
C ASN A 20 15.59 -12.83 -16.98
N TYR A 21 15.98 -11.57 -16.77
CA TYR A 21 16.83 -11.14 -15.64
C TYR A 21 16.03 -10.69 -14.41
N VAL A 22 14.71 -10.84 -14.45
CA VAL A 22 13.83 -10.56 -13.32
C VAL A 22 13.36 -11.88 -12.73
N SER A 23 13.29 -11.99 -11.40
CA SER A 23 12.73 -13.18 -10.76
C SER A 23 11.24 -13.34 -11.08
N HIS A 24 10.91 -14.32 -11.92
CA HIS A 24 9.53 -14.65 -12.27
C HIS A 24 8.71 -15.00 -11.03
N LEU A 25 9.31 -15.75 -10.10
CA LEU A 25 8.64 -16.22 -8.89
C LEU A 25 8.27 -15.07 -7.95
N LEU A 26 9.15 -14.06 -7.79
CA LEU A 26 8.87 -12.91 -6.94
C LEU A 26 7.76 -12.03 -7.52
N VAL A 27 7.81 -11.74 -8.82
CA VAL A 27 6.77 -10.96 -9.48
C VAL A 27 5.44 -11.70 -9.44
N ASP A 28 5.41 -13.00 -9.79
CA ASP A 28 4.18 -13.79 -9.76
C ASP A 28 3.59 -13.86 -8.34
N SER A 29 4.43 -14.01 -7.31
CA SER A 29 4.00 -14.01 -5.91
C SER A 29 3.40 -12.67 -5.48
N ALA A 30 4.07 -11.56 -5.82
CA ALA A 30 3.58 -10.22 -5.51
C ALA A 30 2.24 -9.92 -6.19
N LEU A 31 2.10 -10.30 -7.47
CA LEU A 31 0.84 -10.16 -8.19
C LEU A 31 -0.26 -11.04 -7.58
N HIS A 32 0.08 -12.28 -7.20
CA HIS A 32 -0.87 -13.18 -6.55
C HIS A 32 -1.39 -12.63 -5.21
N MET A 33 -0.53 -11.97 -4.41
CA MET A 33 -0.96 -11.30 -3.18
C MET A 33 -2.03 -10.23 -3.48
N ILE A 34 -1.86 -9.44 -4.54
CA ILE A 34 -2.86 -8.46 -4.98
C ILE A 34 -4.15 -9.15 -5.44
N GLU A 35 -4.06 -10.22 -6.24
CA GLU A 35 -5.25 -10.94 -6.76
C GLU A 35 -6.07 -11.63 -5.67
N LYS A 36 -5.42 -12.08 -4.61
CA LYS A 36 -6.06 -12.69 -3.44
C LYS A 36 -6.84 -11.66 -2.66
N GLU A 37 -6.26 -10.46 -2.52
CA GLU A 37 -6.80 -9.41 -1.68
C GLU A 37 -7.78 -8.48 -2.41
N THR A 38 -7.80 -8.49 -3.75
CA THR A 38 -8.61 -7.58 -4.57
C THR A 38 -9.38 -8.30 -5.69
N CYS A 39 -10.18 -7.54 -6.45
CA CYS A 39 -10.76 -8.03 -7.70
C CYS A 39 -9.83 -7.91 -8.92
N ILE A 40 -8.66 -7.29 -8.77
CA ILE A 40 -7.68 -7.14 -9.84
C ILE A 40 -7.22 -8.54 -10.25
N LYS A 41 -7.06 -8.74 -11.56
CA LYS A 41 -6.55 -9.99 -12.13
C LYS A 41 -5.42 -9.70 -13.10
N PHE A 42 -4.47 -10.60 -13.17
CA PHE A 42 -3.31 -10.54 -14.05
C PHE A 42 -3.28 -11.74 -14.98
N LYS A 43 -2.69 -11.57 -16.16
CA LYS A 43 -2.49 -12.67 -17.11
C LYS A 43 -1.06 -12.66 -17.64
N LYS A 44 -0.30 -13.71 -17.35
CA LYS A 44 1.09 -13.84 -17.79
C LYS A 44 1.16 -14.22 -19.26
N TYR A 45 2.07 -13.58 -19.99
CA TYR A 45 2.40 -13.91 -21.38
C TYR A 45 3.84 -14.40 -21.47
N LYS A 46 4.09 -15.33 -22.41
CA LYS A 46 5.45 -15.85 -22.68
C LYS A 46 6.24 -14.97 -23.67
N LYS A 47 5.54 -14.12 -24.43
CA LYS A 47 6.12 -13.23 -25.44
C LYS A 47 5.31 -11.94 -25.50
N MET A 48 6.00 -10.82 -25.74
CA MET A 48 5.36 -9.54 -25.99
C MET A 48 4.67 -9.54 -27.35
N LYS A 49 3.52 -8.87 -27.45
CA LYS A 49 2.74 -8.69 -28.69
C LYS A 49 2.56 -7.19 -28.94
N ALA A 50 2.80 -6.73 -30.16
CA ALA A 50 2.83 -5.29 -30.47
C ALA A 50 1.46 -4.58 -30.37
N SER A 51 0.35 -5.30 -30.56
CA SER A 51 -1.01 -4.73 -30.57
C SER A 51 -1.63 -4.52 -29.18
N MET A 52 -0.83 -4.66 -28.15
CA MET A 52 -1.27 -5.02 -26.81
C MET A 52 -0.83 -3.86 -25.84
N SER A 53 -1.61 -3.59 -24.79
CA SER A 53 -1.31 -2.59 -23.73
C SER A 53 -1.06 -3.27 -22.39
N GLU A 54 0.20 -3.44 -22.02
CA GLU A 54 0.59 -4.34 -20.93
C GLU A 54 1.69 -3.78 -20.05
N ILE A 55 1.97 -4.53 -18.99
CA ILE A 55 3.11 -4.35 -18.12
C ILE A 55 4.26 -5.25 -18.57
N ARG A 56 5.44 -4.66 -18.79
CA ARG A 56 6.71 -5.39 -18.92
C ARG A 56 7.54 -5.19 -17.67
N TYR A 57 7.87 -6.26 -16.97
CA TYR A 57 8.85 -6.23 -15.88
C TYR A 57 10.24 -6.52 -16.45
N TYR A 58 11.18 -5.61 -16.23
CA TYR A 58 12.56 -5.77 -16.67
C TYR A 58 13.56 -5.36 -15.58
N TYR A 59 14.77 -5.92 -15.66
CA TYR A 59 15.84 -5.59 -14.73
C TYR A 59 16.45 -4.25 -15.13
N GLY A 60 16.43 -3.27 -14.23
CA GLY A 60 17.01 -1.95 -14.48
C GLY A 60 17.82 -1.46 -13.29
N TYR A 61 18.57 -0.37 -13.50
CA TYR A 61 19.51 0.14 -12.48
C TYR A 61 18.79 0.73 -11.25
N ARG A 62 17.62 1.34 -11.47
CA ARG A 62 16.75 1.89 -10.43
C ARG A 62 15.35 1.36 -10.61
N CYS A 63 14.57 1.46 -9.57
CA CYS A 63 13.17 1.14 -9.66
C CYS A 63 12.33 2.29 -10.18
N SER A 64 11.47 1.99 -11.13
CA SER A 64 10.56 2.99 -11.70
C SER A 64 9.36 2.31 -12.33
N SER A 65 8.22 2.98 -12.25
CA SER A 65 6.99 2.57 -12.91
C SER A 65 6.18 3.81 -13.25
N PRO A 66 5.66 3.93 -14.49
CA PRO A 66 4.67 4.96 -14.79
C PRO A 66 3.39 4.78 -13.96
N ILE A 67 2.75 5.89 -13.58
CA ILE A 67 1.53 5.84 -12.77
C ILE A 67 0.32 5.61 -13.67
N GLY A 68 -0.39 4.51 -13.42
CA GLY A 68 -1.58 4.12 -14.21
C GLY A 68 -1.24 3.71 -15.64
N LYS A 69 -2.28 3.34 -16.40
CA LYS A 69 -2.17 2.83 -17.77
C LYS A 69 -1.74 3.94 -18.74
N GLN A 70 -0.63 3.73 -19.45
CA GLN A 70 -0.03 4.75 -20.35
C GLN A 70 -0.73 4.93 -21.71
N GLY A 71 -1.56 3.99 -22.16
CA GLY A 71 -2.28 4.13 -23.44
C GLY A 71 -2.51 2.81 -24.19
N LYS A 72 -3.06 2.88 -25.40
CA LYS A 72 -3.28 1.72 -26.29
C LYS A 72 -1.99 1.35 -27.05
N GLY A 73 -1.63 0.06 -27.09
CA GLY A 73 -0.47 -0.44 -27.86
C GLY A 73 0.90 -0.14 -27.26
N ILE A 74 0.96 0.25 -25.98
CA ILE A 74 2.21 0.59 -25.30
C ILE A 74 2.49 -0.48 -24.24
N TRP A 75 3.67 -1.09 -24.33
CA TRP A 75 4.24 -1.87 -23.25
C TRP A 75 4.84 -0.92 -22.21
N GLN A 76 4.15 -0.78 -21.09
CA GLN A 76 4.59 0.00 -19.97
C GLN A 76 5.67 -0.78 -19.20
N SER A 77 6.89 -0.28 -19.25
CA SER A 77 8.02 -0.90 -18.57
C SER A 77 8.02 -0.53 -17.09
N ILE A 78 8.04 -1.55 -16.24
CA ILE A 78 8.33 -1.46 -14.81
C ILE A 78 9.75 -1.96 -14.60
N SER A 79 10.62 -1.03 -14.20
CA SER A 79 12.00 -1.33 -13.87
C SER A 79 12.06 -1.89 -12.46
N ILE A 80 12.58 -3.11 -12.33
CA ILE A 80 12.91 -3.74 -11.06
C ILE A 80 14.43 -3.65 -10.93
N GLY A 81 14.88 -2.70 -10.13
CA GLY A 81 16.28 -2.54 -9.71
C GLY A 81 16.40 -2.68 -8.21
N GLU A 82 17.48 -2.17 -7.63
CA GLU A 82 17.59 -2.07 -6.18
C GLU A 82 16.70 -0.92 -5.65
N GLY A 83 15.87 -1.20 -4.64
CA GLY A 83 15.10 -0.21 -3.86
C GLY A 83 13.85 0.41 -4.52
N CYS A 84 12.75 -0.34 -4.67
CA CYS A 84 11.56 0.11 -5.43
C CYS A 84 10.48 0.84 -4.63
N PHE A 85 9.80 1.83 -5.27
CA PHE A 85 8.39 2.32 -5.14
C PHE A 85 8.21 3.87 -5.16
N TYR A 86 6.98 4.37 -5.33
CA TYR A 86 6.58 5.76 -4.98
C TYR A 86 5.85 5.72 -3.64
N HIS A 87 6.16 6.63 -2.74
CA HIS A 87 6.01 6.31 -1.34
C HIS A 87 4.78 6.91 -0.66
N GLU A 88 4.30 6.25 0.39
CA GLU A 88 3.21 6.76 1.23
C GLU A 88 3.60 8.12 1.85
N HIS A 89 4.91 8.35 2.11
CA HIS A 89 5.44 9.65 2.57
C HIS A 89 5.37 10.77 1.53
N SER A 90 5.07 10.47 0.26
CA SER A 90 4.93 11.45 -0.82
C SER A 90 3.49 11.95 -0.99
N ARG A 91 2.52 11.47 -0.19
CA ARG A 91 1.12 11.97 -0.25
C ARG A 91 1.04 13.48 -0.06
N TYR A 92 0.07 14.12 -0.72
CA TYR A 92 -0.13 15.58 -0.60
C TYR A 92 -0.47 16.02 0.83
N ASP A 93 -1.06 15.13 1.64
CA ASP A 93 -1.47 15.38 3.04
C ASP A 93 -0.46 14.88 4.08
N ARG A 94 0.70 14.33 3.66
CA ARG A 94 1.67 13.67 4.54
C ARG A 94 2.19 14.54 5.68
N ASP A 95 2.31 15.86 5.47
CA ASP A 95 2.84 16.79 6.48
C ASP A 95 1.96 16.90 7.74
N LYS A 96 0.72 16.38 7.69
CA LYS A 96 -0.15 16.24 8.88
C LYS A 96 0.25 15.07 9.79
N TYR A 97 1.03 14.13 9.27
CA TYR A 97 1.32 12.84 9.92
C TYR A 97 2.81 12.67 10.20
N ILE A 98 3.67 13.15 9.29
CA ILE A 98 5.13 13.03 9.40
C ILE A 98 5.81 14.37 9.09
N TYR A 99 7.07 14.49 9.47
CA TYR A 99 7.98 15.53 9.02
C TYR A 99 9.37 14.96 8.78
N PHE A 100 10.19 15.68 8.00
CA PHE A 100 11.54 15.25 7.68
C PHE A 100 12.60 16.07 8.39
N ALA A 101 13.55 15.38 9.00
CA ALA A 101 14.76 15.99 9.54
C ALA A 101 15.78 16.14 8.40
N TYR A 102 15.59 17.13 7.52
CA TYR A 102 16.48 17.37 6.37
C TYR A 102 17.97 17.49 6.72
N LYS A 103 18.31 17.92 7.94
CA LYS A 103 19.68 17.93 8.45
C LYS A 103 20.35 16.54 8.53
N ASN A 104 19.53 15.48 8.62
CA ASN A 104 19.97 14.09 8.66
C ASN A 104 19.92 13.45 7.26
N ILE A 105 19.35 14.11 6.25
CA ILE A 105 19.14 13.57 4.91
C ILE A 105 20.31 13.97 4.02
N ASP A 106 20.81 13.02 3.22
CA ASP A 106 21.77 13.31 2.17
C ASP A 106 21.14 14.26 1.12
N LYS A 107 21.83 15.37 0.83
CA LYS A 107 21.34 16.43 -0.07
C LYS A 107 21.02 15.91 -1.46
N ASP A 108 21.75 14.91 -1.94
CA ASP A 108 21.55 14.32 -3.27
C ASP A 108 20.20 13.60 -3.40
N TYR A 109 19.57 13.26 -2.27
CA TYR A 109 18.29 12.54 -2.21
C TYR A 109 17.10 13.41 -1.83
N HIS A 110 17.26 14.73 -1.65
CA HIS A 110 16.17 15.64 -1.24
C HIS A 110 14.94 15.55 -2.15
N ILE A 111 15.14 15.34 -3.46
CA ILE A 111 14.07 15.19 -4.46
C ILE A 111 13.11 14.03 -4.14
N ASN A 112 13.57 12.98 -3.45
CA ASN A 112 12.75 11.81 -3.09
C ASN A 112 11.77 12.08 -1.93
N PHE A 113 11.91 13.22 -1.25
CA PHE A 113 11.07 13.63 -0.12
C PHE A 113 9.99 14.65 -0.53
N GLU A 114 9.91 14.99 -1.82
CA GLU A 114 8.89 15.89 -2.35
C GLU A 114 7.50 15.25 -2.29
N LYS A 115 6.49 16.12 -2.13
CA LYS A 115 5.09 15.72 -2.14
C LYS A 115 4.58 15.67 -3.58
N VAL A 116 3.75 14.69 -3.86
CA VAL A 116 2.90 14.72 -5.05
C VAL A 116 1.78 15.72 -4.84
N SER A 117 1.43 16.46 -5.90
CA SER A 117 0.39 17.47 -5.84
C SER A 117 -1.00 16.84 -5.60
N LYS A 118 -1.92 17.59 -4.99
CA LYS A 118 -3.32 17.17 -4.81
C LYS A 118 -4.07 16.99 -6.16
N LYS A 119 -3.59 17.64 -7.23
CA LYS A 119 -4.17 17.46 -8.57
C LYS A 119 -3.81 16.07 -9.13
N ASP A 120 -2.60 15.61 -8.83
CA ASP A 120 -2.01 14.39 -9.39
C ASP A 120 -2.15 13.17 -8.47
N SER A 121 -2.72 13.33 -7.28
CA SER A 121 -2.91 12.26 -6.30
C SER A 121 -4.22 12.38 -5.52
N ASN A 122 -4.80 11.24 -5.14
CA ASN A 122 -6.03 11.16 -4.35
C ASN A 122 -5.91 10.07 -3.29
N THR A 123 -6.49 10.34 -2.13
CA THR A 123 -6.44 9.49 -0.94
C THR A 123 -7.67 8.60 -0.81
N PHE A 124 -8.74 8.83 -1.57
CA PHE A 124 -10.00 8.07 -1.52
C PHE A 124 -10.56 7.88 -0.09
N ASP A 125 -10.39 8.90 0.76
CA ASP A 125 -10.73 8.88 2.18
C ASP A 125 -10.08 7.73 2.98
N VAL A 126 -8.99 7.17 2.46
CA VAL A 126 -8.13 6.22 3.18
C VAL A 126 -7.17 7.03 4.08
N PRO A 127 -7.17 6.76 5.40
CA PRO A 127 -6.22 7.39 6.32
C PRO A 127 -4.77 7.17 5.89
N PHE A 128 -3.87 8.02 6.38
CA PHE A 128 -2.43 7.82 6.21
C PHE A 128 -1.99 6.53 6.88
N ASP A 129 -1.31 5.65 6.13
CA ASP A 129 -0.95 4.32 6.61
C ASP A 129 0.55 4.22 6.91
N PHE A 130 0.92 4.41 8.18
CA PHE A 130 2.29 4.23 8.64
C PHE A 130 2.84 2.82 8.38
N GLY A 131 1.98 1.80 8.26
CA GLY A 131 2.37 0.43 7.95
C GLY A 131 2.32 0.09 6.46
N SER A 132 2.12 1.08 5.57
CA SER A 132 2.11 0.82 4.13
C SER A 132 3.44 0.24 3.66
N ILE A 133 3.39 -0.78 2.80
CA ILE A 133 4.60 -1.32 2.14
C ILE A 133 5.29 -0.27 1.28
N MET A 134 4.57 0.79 0.94
CA MET A 134 5.08 1.91 0.16
C MET A 134 5.78 2.95 1.05
N MET A 135 5.80 2.81 2.38
CA MET A 135 6.45 3.77 3.28
C MET A 135 7.97 3.55 3.32
N TYR A 136 8.76 4.64 3.30
CA TYR A 136 10.19 4.54 3.56
C TYR A 136 10.50 4.06 4.97
N GLU A 137 11.69 3.48 5.12
CA GLU A 137 12.26 3.21 6.42
C GLU A 137 12.60 4.53 7.13
N ARG A 138 12.52 4.51 8.46
CA ARG A 138 12.75 5.68 9.32
C ARG A 138 14.09 6.39 9.13
N ARG A 139 15.11 5.66 8.67
CA ARG A 139 16.48 6.17 8.47
C ARG A 139 16.92 6.13 7.00
N THR A 140 15.99 5.98 6.06
CA THR A 140 16.30 6.01 4.63
C THR A 140 17.10 7.29 4.31
N THR A 141 18.22 7.12 3.61
CA THR A 141 19.18 8.18 3.21
C THR A 141 19.77 9.01 4.35
N SER A 142 19.90 8.43 5.55
CA SER A 142 20.51 9.10 6.70
C SER A 142 22.04 9.23 6.57
N ILE A 143 22.59 10.43 6.80
CA ILE A 143 24.05 10.69 6.78
C ILE A 143 24.73 10.48 8.12
N ASN A 144 23.96 10.34 9.20
CA ASN A 144 24.48 10.32 10.57
C ASN A 144 23.85 9.22 11.44
N GLY A 145 23.11 8.29 10.83
CA GLY A 145 22.36 7.25 11.53
C GLY A 145 21.14 7.76 12.31
N GLY A 146 20.88 9.07 12.27
CA GLY A 146 19.69 9.69 12.85
C GLY A 146 18.45 9.50 11.98
N ASP A 147 17.29 9.71 12.58
CA ASP A 147 16.00 9.54 11.90
C ASP A 147 15.81 10.62 10.84
N THR A 148 15.45 10.21 9.63
CA THR A 148 15.18 11.12 8.52
C THR A 148 13.69 11.43 8.43
N MET A 149 12.84 10.43 8.73
CA MET A 149 11.38 10.56 8.79
C MET A 149 10.88 10.37 10.21
N ILE A 150 10.15 11.37 10.70
CA ILE A 150 9.66 11.44 12.08
C ILE A 150 8.13 11.56 12.07
N SER A 151 7.47 10.66 12.77
CA SER A 151 6.03 10.72 13.00
C SER A 151 5.69 11.87 13.95
N ARG A 152 4.62 12.59 13.64
CA ARG A 152 4.03 13.58 14.56
C ARG A 152 3.35 12.93 15.76
N ASP A 153 3.03 11.64 15.64
CA ASP A 153 2.51 10.82 16.72
C ASP A 153 3.52 9.70 17.02
N TYR A 154 4.21 9.83 18.17
CA TYR A 154 5.33 8.97 18.55
C TYR A 154 4.95 7.48 18.59
N ARG A 155 3.66 7.16 18.78
CA ARG A 155 3.14 5.78 18.81
C ARG A 155 3.36 5.06 17.48
N TYR A 156 3.51 5.80 16.38
CA TYR A 156 3.74 5.25 15.05
C TYR A 156 5.21 5.33 14.60
N GLN A 157 6.13 5.87 15.40
CA GLN A 157 7.52 6.12 15.01
C GLN A 157 8.25 4.85 14.52
N TYR A 158 7.87 3.68 15.03
CA TYR A 158 8.48 2.39 14.72
C TYR A 158 7.60 1.49 13.85
N THR A 159 6.52 2.02 13.28
CA THR A 159 5.56 1.24 12.48
C THR A 159 5.94 1.19 11.00
N TYR A 160 6.71 2.17 10.50
CA TYR A 160 7.06 2.29 9.09
C TYR A 160 8.44 1.69 8.75
N GLY A 161 8.57 1.20 7.51
CA GLY A 161 9.76 0.50 7.02
C GLY A 161 9.75 -1.02 7.24
N ILE A 162 8.65 -1.57 7.76
CA ILE A 162 8.46 -3.01 7.99
C ILE A 162 7.42 -3.49 6.95
N GLY A 163 7.88 -3.91 5.77
CA GLY A 163 7.02 -4.26 4.65
C GLY A 163 7.19 -5.71 4.20
N ASP A 164 6.56 -6.67 4.87
CA ASP A 164 6.52 -8.08 4.44
C ASP A 164 5.26 -8.39 3.59
N GLN A 165 4.20 -7.59 3.73
CA GLN A 165 2.91 -7.79 3.08
C GLN A 165 2.25 -6.46 2.67
N VAL A 166 1.31 -6.53 1.71
CA VAL A 166 0.49 -5.38 1.32
C VAL A 166 -0.39 -4.97 2.51
N SER A 167 -0.39 -3.69 2.88
CA SER A 167 -1.11 -3.24 4.07
C SER A 167 -2.63 -3.28 3.87
N TYR A 168 -3.37 -3.27 4.98
CA TYR A 168 -4.84 -3.18 4.92
C TYR A 168 -5.31 -1.91 4.19
N GLY A 169 -4.62 -0.78 4.41
CA GLY A 169 -4.91 0.49 3.74
C GLY A 169 -4.68 0.42 2.24
N ASP A 170 -3.57 -0.16 1.80
CA ASP A 170 -3.22 -0.34 0.39
C ASP A 170 -4.29 -1.16 -0.34
N VAL A 171 -4.67 -2.32 0.23
CA VAL A 171 -5.71 -3.19 -0.34
C VAL A 171 -7.07 -2.49 -0.38
N LYS A 172 -7.44 -1.78 0.70
CA LYS A 172 -8.69 -1.03 0.78
C LYS A 172 -8.78 0.01 -0.33
N MET A 173 -7.70 0.77 -0.54
CA MET A 173 -7.63 1.80 -1.56
C MET A 173 -7.80 1.20 -2.98
N LEU A 174 -7.11 0.09 -3.28
CA LEU A 174 -7.26 -0.62 -4.55
C LEU A 174 -8.69 -1.12 -4.76
N ASN A 175 -9.32 -1.66 -3.72
CA ASN A 175 -10.67 -2.20 -3.80
C ASN A 175 -11.73 -1.11 -3.99
N TYR A 176 -11.57 0.06 -3.36
CA TYR A 176 -12.45 1.19 -3.66
C TYR A 176 -12.28 1.70 -5.10
N TYR A 177 -11.04 1.79 -5.58
CA TYR A 177 -10.82 2.30 -6.92
C TYR A 177 -11.26 1.33 -8.03
N TYR A 178 -10.98 0.04 -7.89
CA TYR A 178 -11.21 -0.95 -8.95
C TYR A 178 -12.42 -1.85 -8.74
N CYS A 179 -12.84 -2.06 -7.50
CA CYS A 179 -13.73 -3.17 -7.13
C CYS A 179 -15.05 -2.71 -6.50
N SER A 180 -15.28 -1.39 -6.40
CA SER A 180 -16.48 -0.83 -5.77
C SER A 180 -17.76 -1.42 -6.35
N GLU A 181 -17.82 -1.63 -7.66
CA GLU A 181 -19.02 -2.10 -8.37
C GLU A 181 -19.16 -3.63 -8.43
N LYS A 182 -18.21 -4.40 -7.87
CA LYS A 182 -18.25 -5.86 -7.96
C LYS A 182 -19.42 -6.46 -7.15
N CYS A 183 -19.74 -5.86 -6.02
CA CYS A 183 -20.87 -6.26 -5.19
C CYS A 183 -22.10 -5.40 -5.50
N ARG A 184 -23.15 -6.05 -6.02
CA ARG A 184 -24.44 -5.39 -6.34
C ARG A 184 -25.12 -4.87 -5.08
N THR A 185 -25.26 -5.72 -4.07
CA THR A 185 -25.81 -5.36 -2.78
C THR A 185 -24.70 -4.85 -1.87
N LYS A 186 -24.85 -3.63 -1.34
CA LYS A 186 -23.90 -3.07 -0.37
C LYS A 186 -24.27 -3.48 1.04
N ILE A 187 -23.27 -3.81 1.84
CA ILE A 187 -23.40 -4.05 3.28
C ILE A 187 -22.63 -2.98 4.06
N ASN A 188 -23.13 -2.64 5.25
CA ASN A 188 -22.51 -1.61 6.08
C ASN A 188 -21.44 -2.20 7.02
N CYS A 189 -20.18 -2.03 6.65
CA CYS A 189 -19.04 -2.48 7.44
C CYS A 189 -18.72 -1.49 8.57
N LYS A 190 -18.43 -2.01 9.76
CA LYS A 190 -18.10 -1.21 10.96
C LYS A 190 -16.60 -1.11 11.18
N ASN A 191 -16.19 -0.21 12.08
CA ASN A 191 -14.83 -0.11 12.61
C ASN A 191 -13.73 -0.03 11.53
N GLY A 192 -13.97 0.78 10.49
CA GLY A 192 -13.02 0.95 9.40
C GLY A 192 -12.99 -0.21 8.38
N GLY A 193 -13.84 -1.23 8.55
CA GLY A 193 -14.07 -2.31 7.59
C GLY A 193 -14.56 -1.83 6.22
N TYR A 194 -14.42 -2.66 5.19
CA TYR A 194 -15.03 -2.46 3.88
C TYR A 194 -15.50 -3.79 3.29
N GLN A 195 -16.48 -3.75 2.37
CA GLN A 195 -17.07 -4.96 1.80
C GLN A 195 -16.04 -5.73 0.98
N ASP A 196 -15.92 -7.04 1.23
CA ASP A 196 -14.96 -7.89 0.53
C ASP A 196 -15.42 -8.08 -0.93
N PRO A 197 -14.65 -7.60 -1.94
CA PRO A 197 -15.03 -7.76 -3.34
C PRO A 197 -14.93 -9.22 -3.81
N ASN A 198 -14.25 -10.10 -3.07
CA ASN A 198 -14.19 -11.53 -3.35
C ASN A 198 -15.25 -12.33 -2.59
N ASN A 199 -15.96 -11.72 -1.64
CA ASN A 199 -17.11 -12.31 -0.96
C ASN A 199 -18.08 -11.20 -0.48
N CYS A 200 -19.08 -10.90 -1.31
CA CYS A 200 -19.99 -9.78 -1.08
C CYS A 200 -20.85 -9.89 0.19
N ASN A 201 -20.87 -11.03 0.87
CA ASN A 201 -21.66 -11.22 2.09
C ASN A 201 -20.87 -10.94 3.39
N LYS A 202 -19.61 -10.50 3.28
CA LYS A 202 -18.79 -10.14 4.45
C LYS A 202 -17.92 -8.91 4.20
N CYS A 203 -17.49 -8.33 5.31
CA CYS A 203 -16.51 -7.25 5.33
C CYS A 203 -15.11 -7.81 5.55
N LYS A 204 -14.12 -7.15 4.94
CA LYS A 204 -12.71 -7.24 5.36
C LYS A 204 -12.49 -6.30 6.53
N CYS A 205 -11.97 -6.83 7.63
CA CYS A 205 -11.83 -6.09 8.89
C CYS A 205 -10.39 -5.64 9.11
N VAL A 206 -10.24 -4.46 9.72
CA VAL A 206 -8.96 -4.02 10.29
C VAL A 206 -8.58 -5.01 11.41
N LYS A 207 -7.28 -5.29 11.56
CA LYS A 207 -6.78 -6.12 12.67
C LYS A 207 -7.32 -5.58 14.00
N GLY A 208 -7.84 -6.46 14.86
CA GLY A 208 -8.55 -6.07 16.08
C GLY A 208 -10.07 -6.21 16.00
N PHE A 209 -10.64 -6.37 14.80
CA PHE A 209 -12.07 -6.59 14.60
C PHE A 209 -12.35 -7.84 13.76
N ILE A 210 -13.44 -8.54 14.08
CA ILE A 210 -13.91 -9.77 13.44
C ILE A 210 -15.43 -9.74 13.21
N GLY A 211 -15.94 -10.83 12.63
CA GLY A 211 -17.35 -10.99 12.28
C GLY A 211 -17.67 -10.50 10.86
N PRO A 212 -18.84 -10.85 10.31
CA PRO A 212 -19.20 -10.53 8.93
C PRO A 212 -19.31 -9.03 8.66
N LEU A 213 -19.56 -8.21 9.70
CA LEU A 213 -19.67 -6.74 9.60
C LEU A 213 -18.55 -5.98 10.31
N CYS A 214 -17.50 -6.68 10.80
CA CYS A 214 -16.41 -6.09 11.59
C CYS A 214 -16.88 -5.37 12.88
N ASN A 215 -17.98 -5.83 13.47
CA ASN A 215 -18.61 -5.24 14.65
C ASN A 215 -18.21 -5.92 15.97
N ILE A 216 -17.36 -6.94 15.92
CA ILE A 216 -16.92 -7.72 17.09
C ILE A 216 -15.44 -7.46 17.30
N LEU A 217 -15.01 -7.21 18.54
CA LEU A 217 -13.58 -7.12 18.87
C LEU A 217 -12.93 -8.51 18.83
N SER A 218 -11.77 -8.62 18.21
CA SER A 218 -11.00 -9.87 18.18
C SER A 218 -10.58 -10.27 19.59
N LEU A 219 -10.56 -11.57 19.87
CA LEU A 219 -9.98 -12.07 21.12
C LEU A 219 -8.47 -11.79 21.15
N PRO A 220 -7.89 -11.57 22.35
CA PRO A 220 -6.44 -11.51 22.52
C PRO A 220 -5.78 -12.74 21.91
N THR A 221 -4.70 -12.57 21.14
CA THR A 221 -3.81 -13.69 20.80
C THR A 221 -2.90 -13.97 22.00
N ASN A 222 -2.36 -15.18 22.12
CA ASN A 222 -1.39 -15.52 23.16
C ASN A 222 -0.02 -14.81 22.96
N GLU A 223 0.18 -14.16 21.81
CA GLU A 223 1.43 -13.50 21.42
C GLU A 223 1.63 -12.15 22.11
N CYS A 224 0.53 -11.46 22.43
CA CYS A 224 0.53 -10.25 23.23
C CYS A 224 -0.25 -10.56 24.52
N GLY A 225 0.18 -10.03 25.67
CA GLY A 225 -0.51 -10.29 26.95
C GLY A 225 -2.00 -9.91 26.96
N GLN A 226 -2.64 -9.92 28.14
CA GLN A 226 -4.05 -9.54 28.26
C GLN A 226 -4.35 -8.16 27.62
N SER A 227 -5.03 -8.17 26.48
CA SER A 227 -5.43 -6.96 25.75
C SER A 227 -6.84 -6.46 26.10
N ARG A 228 -7.56 -7.22 26.94
CA ARG A 228 -8.86 -6.81 27.47
C ARG A 228 -8.72 -6.38 28.91
N LEU A 229 -8.79 -5.07 29.14
CA LEU A 229 -8.73 -4.47 30.46
C LEU A 229 -10.13 -4.06 30.90
N TYR A 230 -10.47 -4.39 32.15
CA TYR A 230 -11.69 -3.89 32.78
C TYR A 230 -11.35 -2.64 33.57
N SER A 231 -12.20 -1.61 33.47
CA SER A 231 -12.05 -0.41 34.28
C SER A 231 -12.11 -0.79 35.76
N THR A 232 -11.14 -0.28 36.52
CA THR A 232 -11.10 -0.39 37.98
C THR A 232 -10.88 1.00 38.56
N TYR A 233 -11.19 1.18 39.84
CA TYR A 233 -10.93 2.43 40.56
C TYR A 233 -9.44 2.75 40.76
N LYS A 234 -8.53 1.82 40.38
CA LYS A 234 -7.08 2.02 40.50
C LYS A 234 -6.49 2.49 39.18
N VAL A 235 -5.74 3.58 39.24
CA VAL A 235 -4.94 4.09 38.12
C VAL A 235 -3.85 3.06 37.80
N LYS A 236 -3.70 2.74 36.52
CA LYS A 236 -2.61 1.91 35.99
C LYS A 236 -2.01 2.60 34.79
N GLU A 237 -0.69 2.55 34.70
CA GLU A 237 0.06 3.06 33.56
C GLU A 237 0.16 1.96 32.50
N LEU A 238 -0.22 2.28 31.26
CA LEU A 238 -0.20 1.33 30.15
C LEU A 238 1.05 1.57 29.31
N ILE A 239 2.00 0.66 29.42
CA ILE A 239 3.18 0.64 28.55
C ILE A 239 2.81 -0.20 27.32
N THR A 240 2.58 0.47 26.20
CA THR A 240 2.51 -0.21 24.90
C THR A 240 3.93 -0.46 24.43
N ALA A 241 4.35 -1.73 24.43
CA ALA A 241 5.61 -2.18 23.83
C ALA A 241 5.53 -2.15 22.30
#